data_AF-A0A3D4EGP0-F1
#
_entry.id   AF-A0A3D4EGP0-F1
#
_cell.length_a   1.000
_cell.length_b   1.000
_cell.length_c   1.000
_cell.angle_alpha   90.00
_cell.angle_beta   90.00
_cell.angle_gamma   90.00
#
_symmetry.space_group_name_H-M   'P 1'
#
loop_
_entity.id
_entity.type
_entity.pdbx_description
1 polymer ?
#
loop_
_entity_poly.entity_id
_entity_poly.type
_entity_poly.pdbx_seq_one_letter_code
_entity_poly.pdbx_strand_id
1 'polypeptide(L)' 'MDLIKVLSEQYMKPELPELNVGDTVRITVRVKEGSRERNQAFEGTIIAKK' A
#
# COMPACT_ATOMS: atom_id res chain seq x y z
N MET A 1 -14.24 -1.21 -24.73
CA MET A 1 -14.39 -0.65 -23.37
C MET A 1 -13.96 -1.74 -22.42
N ASP A 2 -12.77 -1.63 -21.83
CA ASP A 2 -12.22 -2.66 -20.95
C ASP A 2 -12.95 -2.65 -19.61
N LEU A 3 -13.89 -3.58 -19.44
CA LEU A 3 -14.68 -3.78 -18.21
C LEU A 3 -13.79 -3.94 -16.97
N ILE A 4 -12.61 -4.55 -17.12
CA ILE A 4 -11.63 -4.73 -16.05
C ILE A 4 -11.10 -3.38 -15.55
N LYS A 5 -10.87 -2.41 -16.46
CA LYS A 5 -10.34 -1.10 -16.12
C LYS A 5 -11.36 -0.30 -15.29
N VAL A 6 -12.62 -0.28 -15.72
CA VAL A 6 -13.72 0.42 -15.02
C VAL A 6 -13.91 -0.13 -13.61
N LEU A 7 -13.83 -1.45 -13.43
CA LEU A 7 -13.92 -2.07 -12.11
C LEU A 7 -12.70 -1.72 -11.24
N SER A 8 -11.49 -1.73 -11.81
CA SER A 8 -10.26 -1.43 -11.06
C SER A 8 -10.20 0.01 -10.54
N GLU A 9 -10.74 0.98 -11.29
CA GLU A 9 -10.81 2.38 -10.91
C GLU A 9 -11.67 2.60 -9.65
N GLN A 10 -12.71 1.78 -9.45
CA GLN A 10 -13.56 1.85 -8.26
C GLN A 10 -12.88 1.35 -6.97
N TYR A 11 -11.85 0.49 -7.10
CA TYR A 11 -11.09 -0.06 -5.98
C TYR A 11 -9.71 0.61 -5.80
N MET A 12 -9.34 1.55 -6.67
CA MET A 12 -8.13 2.34 -6.48
C MET A 12 -8.29 3.23 -5.25
N LYS A 13 -7.36 3.08 -4.31
CA LYS A 13 -7.30 3.94 -3.12
C LYS A 13 -6.92 5.37 -3.54
N PRO A 14 -7.44 6.40 -2.85
CA PRO A 14 -7.10 7.79 -3.13
C PRO A 14 -5.59 8.02 -3.03
N GLU A 15 -5.14 9.04 -3.77
CA GLU A 15 -3.75 9.43 -4.05
C GLU A 15 -2.76 9.01 -2.95
N LEU A 16 -1.99 7.96 -3.24
CA LEU A 16 -0.79 7.66 -2.50
C LEU A 16 0.21 8.80 -2.71
N PRO A 17 1.03 9.15 -1.71
CA PRO A 17 2.12 10.10 -1.91
C PRO A 17 3.04 9.62 -3.03
N GLU A 18 3.68 10.54 -3.74
CA GLU A 18 4.72 10.17 -4.71
C GLU A 18 5.89 9.52 -3.97
N LEU A 19 6.13 8.24 -4.26
CA LEU A 19 7.18 7.43 -3.66
C LEU A 19 8.18 6.99 -4.73
N ASN A 20 9.46 7.21 -4.47
CA ASN A 20 10.58 6.88 -5.35
C ASN A 20 11.54 5.87 -4.69
N VAL A 21 12.29 5.17 -5.53
CA VAL A 21 13.38 4.29 -5.06
C VAL A 21 14.44 5.16 -4.39
N GLY A 22 14.84 4.79 -3.17
CA GLY A 22 15.74 5.57 -2.32
C GLY A 22 15.03 6.36 -1.21
N ASP A 23 13.71 6.53 -1.27
CA ASP A 23 12.97 7.21 -0.20
C ASP A 23 12.87 6.32 1.05
N THR A 24 13.09 6.89 2.23
CA THR A 24 12.81 6.23 3.51
C THR A 24 11.37 6.48 3.90
N VAL A 25 10.60 5.40 4.02
CA VAL A 25 9.17 5.46 4.31
C VAL A 25 8.85 4.71 5.59
N ARG A 26 7.84 5.19 6.30
CA ARG A 26 7.22 4.48 7.43
C ARG A 26 5.81 4.07 7.03
N ILE A 27 5.57 2.76 6.94
CA ILE A 27 4.28 2.18 6.60
C ILE A 27 3.66 1.52 7.83
N THR A 28 2.34 1.51 7.91
CA THR A 28 1.61 0.75 8.93
C THR A 28 0.86 -0.38 8.27
N VAL A 29 1.20 -1.62 8.63
CA VAL A 29 0.54 -2.83 8.14
C VAL A 29 -0.48 -3.27 9.17
N ARG A 30 -1.72 -3.49 8.74
CA ARG A 30 -2.75 -4.12 9.58
C ARG A 30 -2.54 -5.63 9.53
N VAL A 31 -2.17 -6.21 10.66
CA VAL A 31 -1.95 -7.66 10.82
C VAL A 31 -3.10 -8.23 11.64
N LYS A 32 -3.77 -9.26 11.11
CA LYS A 32 -4.84 -9.98 11.80
C LYS A 32 -4.35 -11.38 12.18
N GLU A 33 -4.26 -11.66 13.47
CA GLU A 33 -3.87 -12.96 14.02
C GLU A 33 -5.06 -13.54 14.78
N GLY A 34 -5.82 -14.41 14.11
CA GLY A 34 -7.06 -14.98 14.65
C GLY A 34 -8.12 -13.91 14.94
N SER A 35 -8.46 -13.72 16.21
CA SER A 35 -9.45 -12.74 16.67
C SER A 35 -8.88 -11.36 16.98
N ARG A 36 -7.54 -11.18 16.96
CA ARG A 36 -6.88 -9.93 17.33
C ARG A 36 -6.31 -9.24 16.09
N GLU A 37 -6.53 -7.93 16.01
CA GLU A 37 -5.97 -7.08 14.95
C GLU A 37 -4.96 -6.11 15.59
N ARG A 38 -3.76 -6.02 15.00
CA ARG A 38 -2.75 -5.04 15.38
C ARG A 38 -2.30 -4.22 14.17
N ASN A 39 -1.96 -2.98 14.43
CA ASN A 39 -1.26 -2.13 13.46
C ASN A 39 0.23 -2.22 13.76
N GLN A 40 1.01 -2.74 12.82
CA GLN A 40 2.45 -2.89 12.95
C GLN A 40 3.15 -1.91 12.02
N ALA A 41 3.93 -0.99 12.59
CA ALA A 41 4.71 -0.03 11.82
C ALA A 41 6.01 -0.67 11.32
N PHE A 42 6.35 -0.43 10.06
CA PHE A 42 7.63 -0.78 9.44
C PHE A 42 8.24 0.47 8.84
N GLU A 43 9.54 0.64 9.02
CA GLU A 43 10.29 1.75 8.46
C GLU A 43 11.45 1.19 7.65
N GLY A 44 11.69 1.76 6.47
CA GLY A 44 12.77 1.32 5.61
C GLY A 44 12.85 2.09 4.31
N THR A 45 13.92 1.85 3.56
CA THR A 45 14.16 2.48 2.28
C THR A 45 13.53 1.69 1.14
N ILE A 46 12.88 2.36 0.21
CA ILE A 46 12.33 1.74 -0.99
C ILE A 46 13.50 1.30 -1.89
N ILE A 47 13.64 -0.01 -2.08
CA ILE A 47 14.72 -0.60 -2.91
C ILE A 47 14.28 -0.84 -4.37
N ALA A 48 12.98 -0.94 -4.63
CA ALA A 48 12.42 -1.19 -5.96
C ALA A 48 10.95 -0.74 -6.04
N LYS A 49 10.53 -0.30 -7.24
CA LYS A 49 9.14 -0.01 -7.62
C LYS A 49 8.87 -0.76 -8.92
N LYS A 50 7.86 -1.64 -8.95
CA LYS A 50 7.50 -2.46 -10.12
C LYS A 50 6.07 -2.16 -10.54
#